data_AF-A0A0Q9A9E6-F1
#
_entry.id   AF-A0A0Q9A9E6-F1
#
_cell.length_a   1.000
_cell.length_b   1.000
_cell.length_c   1.000
_cell.angle_alpha   90.00
_cell.angle_beta   90.00
_cell.angle_gamma   90.00
#
_symmetry.space_group_name_H-M   'P 1'
#
loop_
_entity.id
_entity.type
_entity.pdbx_description
1 polymer ?
#
loop_
_entity_poly.entity_id
_entity_poly.type
_entity_poly.pdbx_seq_one_letter_code
_entity_poly.pdbx_strand_id
1 'polypeptide(L)'
;MHPSHTTAIIPERTTVSYRWSSGTGTHSGDVTEAPDGDSEFIDLPLDQVRSAFIVPQVNIYTGEGFDEVEESCFGFMVRDGEQKGRPFEPRTVRMKSELRGVGRVALPLVFRREDDGRWRATGLHLYLRGISSANRVEDNQASVSTVVRALVERELLTVRYLIGLMSDGATAVDLWAGGPVPDEPVTYIGLERPECLHPGSRVVTLENLRDLIPG
;
A
#
# COMPACT_ATOMS: atom_id res chain seq x y z
N MET A 1 0.87 -19.61 13.33
CA MET A 1 0.72 -19.24 11.90
C MET A 1 1.50 -17.95 11.72
N HIS A 2 2.70 -18.01 11.14
CA HIS A 2 3.66 -16.90 11.09
C HIS A 2 3.55 -16.18 9.73
N PRO A 3 3.43 -14.85 9.67
CA PRO A 3 3.56 -14.11 8.42
C PRO A 3 5.05 -13.78 8.16
N SER A 4 5.60 -13.48 6.99
CA SER A 4 5.40 -13.83 5.56
C SER A 4 6.10 -12.72 4.75
N HIS A 5 6.94 -13.10 3.80
CA HIS A 5 7.91 -12.28 3.04
C HIS A 5 7.26 -11.25 2.06
N THR A 6 7.93 -10.12 1.70
CA THR A 6 7.32 -9.01 0.89
C THR A 6 8.31 -8.08 0.15
N THR A 7 8.19 -7.95 -1.20
CA THR A 7 8.18 -6.72 -2.08
C THR A 7 8.52 -7.06 -3.54
N ALA A 8 7.89 -6.40 -4.55
CA ALA A 8 8.21 -6.45 -6.00
C ALA A 8 8.04 -5.04 -6.65
N ILE A 9 8.96 -4.55 -7.51
CA ILE A 9 8.76 -3.36 -8.39
C ILE A 9 9.15 -3.71 -9.82
N ILE A 10 8.36 -3.25 -10.80
CA ILE A 10 8.74 -3.19 -12.23
C ILE A 10 8.97 -1.73 -12.63
N PRO A 11 10.16 -1.36 -13.13
CA PRO A 11 10.35 -0.13 -13.89
C PRO A 11 10.90 -0.40 -15.30
N GLU A 12 10.39 0.33 -16.29
CA GLU A 12 11.04 0.47 -17.60
C GLU A 12 12.04 1.64 -17.51
N ARG A 13 13.33 1.38 -17.81
CA ARG A 13 14.41 2.36 -18.07
C ARG A 13 15.13 3.07 -16.91
N THR A 14 14.81 2.83 -15.65
CA THR A 14 15.47 3.52 -14.52
C THR A 14 16.07 2.56 -13.50
N THR A 15 17.29 2.82 -13.04
CA THR A 15 17.91 2.10 -11.92
C THR A 15 17.18 2.46 -10.63
N VAL A 16 16.32 1.54 -10.20
CA VAL A 16 15.66 1.57 -8.90
C VAL A 16 16.51 0.74 -7.93
N SER A 17 16.60 1.17 -6.68
CA SER A 17 17.23 0.34 -5.64
C SER A 17 16.42 0.36 -4.37
N TYR A 18 16.37 -0.79 -3.71
CA TYR A 18 15.83 -0.91 -2.37
C TYR A 18 16.93 -1.24 -1.37
N ARG A 19 16.79 -0.73 -0.15
CA ARG A 19 17.74 -1.03 0.94
C ARG A 19 17.00 -1.31 2.22
N TRP A 20 17.24 -2.50 2.77
CA TRP A 20 16.79 -2.94 4.08
C TRP A 20 17.92 -2.78 5.10
N SER A 21 17.70 -2.04 6.19
CA SER A 21 18.74 -1.73 7.17
C SER A 21 18.75 -2.64 8.40
N SER A 22 17.77 -3.56 8.58
CA SER A 22 17.66 -4.37 9.80
C SER A 22 18.21 -5.80 9.72
N GLY A 23 18.84 -6.18 8.58
CA GLY A 23 19.66 -7.40 8.47
C GLY A 23 18.91 -8.74 8.34
N THR A 24 17.59 -8.77 8.47
CA THR A 24 16.77 -10.00 8.39
C THR A 24 16.12 -10.27 7.03
N GLY A 25 16.32 -9.38 6.04
CA GLY A 25 15.70 -9.48 4.71
C GLY A 25 16.67 -9.98 3.64
N THR A 26 16.14 -10.58 2.57
CA THR A 26 16.93 -11.01 1.39
C THR A 26 16.54 -10.14 0.18
N HIS A 27 17.50 -9.56 -0.52
CA HIS A 27 17.27 -8.80 -1.76
C HIS A 27 17.47 -9.72 -2.97
N SER A 28 16.69 -9.56 -4.04
CA SER A 28 16.87 -10.32 -5.29
C SER A 28 18.17 -9.98 -6.02
N GLY A 29 18.76 -8.82 -5.71
CA GLY A 29 19.89 -8.22 -6.43
C GLY A 29 19.50 -6.86 -6.99
N ASP A 30 20.49 -6.01 -7.22
CA ASP A 30 20.28 -4.67 -7.80
C ASP A 30 20.22 -4.79 -9.32
N VAL A 31 19.14 -4.29 -9.92
CA VAL A 31 18.92 -4.19 -11.35
C VAL A 31 19.39 -2.81 -11.79
N THR A 32 20.53 -2.79 -12.48
CA THR A 32 21.11 -1.53 -12.97
C THR A 32 20.53 -1.09 -14.31
N GLU A 33 20.07 -2.03 -15.14
CA GLU A 33 19.46 -1.76 -16.45
C GLU A 33 18.26 -2.68 -16.70
N ALA A 34 17.13 -2.11 -17.13
CA ALA A 34 15.87 -2.80 -17.40
C ALA A 34 15.24 -2.30 -18.72
N PRO A 35 15.83 -2.62 -19.89
CA PRO A 35 15.36 -2.12 -21.19
C PRO A 35 14.00 -2.68 -21.61
N ASP A 36 13.68 -3.90 -21.19
CA ASP A 36 12.39 -4.59 -21.47
C ASP A 36 11.50 -4.68 -20.21
N GLY A 37 11.80 -3.84 -19.20
CA GLY A 37 11.24 -3.94 -17.85
C GLY A 37 11.87 -5.08 -17.04
N ASP A 38 12.03 -4.88 -15.74
CA ASP A 38 12.56 -5.91 -14.84
C ASP A 38 11.94 -5.78 -13.45
N SER A 39 11.93 -6.86 -12.67
CA SER A 39 11.39 -6.85 -11.31
C SER A 39 12.46 -7.00 -10.23
N GLU A 40 12.47 -6.08 -9.27
CA GLU A 40 13.28 -6.19 -8.04
C GLU A 40 12.44 -6.55 -6.83
N PHE A 41 12.99 -7.41 -5.97
CA PHE A 41 12.29 -7.96 -4.81
C PHE A 41 13.09 -7.86 -3.52
N ILE A 42 12.36 -7.69 -2.41
CA ILE A 42 12.88 -7.89 -1.06
C ILE A 42 12.03 -8.98 -0.42
N ASP A 43 12.63 -9.98 0.20
CA ASP A 43 11.93 -10.96 1.02
C ASP A 43 12.15 -10.59 2.49
N LEU A 44 11.06 -10.38 3.24
CA LEU A 44 11.07 -9.90 4.63
C LEU A 44 10.35 -10.87 5.57
N PRO A 45 11.05 -11.72 6.34
CA PRO A 45 10.41 -12.59 7.33
C PRO A 45 9.79 -11.74 8.45
N LEU A 46 8.50 -11.44 8.34
CA LEU A 46 7.79 -10.54 9.26
C LEU A 46 7.78 -11.01 10.72
N ASP A 47 7.91 -12.32 10.95
CA ASP A 47 8.09 -12.93 12.28
C ASP A 47 9.43 -12.59 12.93
N GLN A 48 10.44 -12.24 12.13
CA GLN A 48 11.76 -11.80 12.59
C GLN A 48 11.89 -10.27 12.66
N VAL A 49 10.89 -9.53 12.16
CA VAL A 49 10.88 -8.07 12.25
C VAL A 49 10.49 -7.60 13.65
N ARG A 50 11.46 -6.98 14.34
CA ARG A 50 11.26 -6.43 15.69
C ARG A 50 10.63 -5.04 15.69
N SER A 51 10.81 -4.29 14.61
CA SER A 51 10.25 -2.95 14.43
C SER A 51 8.72 -2.99 14.32
N ALA A 52 8.05 -1.99 14.87
CA ALA A 52 6.60 -1.83 14.73
C ALA A 52 6.18 -1.31 13.34
N PHE A 53 7.13 -0.81 12.55
CA PHE A 53 6.88 -0.23 11.23
C PHE A 53 7.89 -0.74 10.21
N ILE A 54 7.42 -0.93 8.98
CA ILE A 54 8.23 -1.18 7.78
C ILE A 54 7.80 -0.15 6.75
N VAL A 55 8.74 0.62 6.24
CA VAL A 55 8.50 1.62 5.21
C VAL A 55 9.34 1.25 4.00
N PRO A 56 8.76 0.65 2.96
CA PRO A 56 9.44 0.49 1.69
C PRO A 56 9.82 1.86 1.14
N GLN A 57 11.07 1.97 0.68
CA GLN A 57 11.57 3.17 0.04
C GLN A 57 12.11 2.79 -1.33
N VAL A 58 11.62 3.49 -2.34
CA VAL A 58 12.00 3.30 -3.73
C VAL A 58 12.83 4.50 -4.13
N ASN A 59 14.09 4.29 -4.50
CA ASN A 59 15.00 5.37 -4.86
C ASN A 59 15.33 5.30 -6.34
N ILE A 60 15.24 6.45 -7.00
CA ILE A 60 15.83 6.68 -8.31
C ILE A 60 17.26 7.18 -8.08
N TYR A 61 18.23 6.34 -8.42
CA TYR A 61 19.64 6.71 -8.28
C TYR A 61 20.09 7.60 -9.45
N THR A 62 19.77 7.19 -10.67
CA THR A 62 20.09 7.85 -11.94
C THR A 62 18.97 7.61 -12.95
N GLY A 63 18.89 8.44 -14.00
CA GLY A 63 17.85 8.32 -15.02
C GLY A 63 16.61 9.17 -14.75
N GLU A 64 15.53 8.77 -15.41
CA GLU A 64 14.21 9.40 -15.44
C GLU A 64 13.52 9.37 -14.07
N GLY A 65 12.70 10.38 -13.79
CA GLY A 65 11.83 10.47 -12.61
C GLY A 65 10.64 9.50 -12.66
N PHE A 66 9.94 9.32 -11.54
CA PHE A 66 8.70 8.49 -11.49
C PHE A 66 7.59 9.03 -12.40
N ASP A 67 7.60 10.33 -12.69
CA ASP A 67 6.68 11.03 -13.58
C ASP A 67 7.10 10.99 -15.05
N GLU A 68 8.31 10.53 -15.35
CA GLU A 68 8.89 10.50 -16.70
C GLU A 68 8.93 9.07 -17.27
N VAL A 69 9.15 8.06 -16.45
CA VAL A 69 9.19 6.64 -16.86
C VAL A 69 7.84 6.14 -17.37
N GLU A 70 7.86 5.32 -18.42
CA GLU A 70 6.65 4.74 -19.04
C GLU A 70 5.85 3.92 -18.03
N GLU A 71 6.50 3.00 -17.33
CA GLU A 71 5.91 2.23 -16.23
C GLU A 71 6.81 2.21 -15.00
N SER A 72 6.24 2.56 -13.85
CA SER A 72 6.84 2.31 -12.53
C SER A 72 5.76 1.97 -11.54
N CYS A 73 5.90 0.82 -10.88
CA CYS A 73 4.91 0.34 -9.94
C CYS A 73 5.55 -0.31 -8.73
N PHE A 74 5.02 -0.03 -7.55
CA PHE A 74 5.31 -0.77 -6.32
C PHE A 74 4.19 -1.76 -6.02
N GLY A 75 4.55 -2.96 -5.55
CA GLY A 75 3.56 -3.89 -5.03
C GLY A 75 4.07 -4.75 -3.88
N PHE A 76 3.11 -5.36 -3.19
CA PHE A 76 3.39 -6.38 -2.20
C PHE A 76 2.53 -7.62 -2.39
N MET A 77 3.10 -8.74 -1.99
CA MET A 77 2.45 -10.05 -1.90
C MET A 77 2.79 -10.67 -0.55
N VAL A 78 1.95 -11.60 -0.12
CA VAL A 78 2.19 -12.42 1.07
C VAL A 78 2.63 -13.78 0.58
N ARG A 79 3.84 -14.22 0.99
CA ARG A 79 4.35 -15.55 0.66
C ARG A 79 4.32 -16.49 1.85
N ASP A 80 3.96 -17.74 1.60
CA ASP A 80 4.16 -18.84 2.55
C ASP A 80 5.51 -19.54 2.33
N GLY A 81 5.82 -20.51 3.21
CA GLY A 81 7.05 -21.29 3.11
C GLY A 81 7.12 -22.20 1.88
N GLU A 82 5.98 -22.59 1.30
CA GLU A 82 5.92 -23.48 0.13
C GLU A 82 6.30 -22.75 -1.18
N GLN A 83 6.10 -21.43 -1.19
CA GLN A 83 6.51 -20.56 -2.28
C GLN A 83 8.00 -20.19 -2.25
N LYS A 84 8.75 -20.56 -1.19
CA LYS A 84 10.17 -20.22 -1.05
C LYS A 84 10.99 -20.88 -2.17
N GLY A 85 11.75 -20.07 -2.92
CA GLY A 85 12.58 -20.53 -4.04
C GLY A 85 11.84 -20.75 -5.36
N ARG A 86 10.52 -20.56 -5.41
CA ARG A 86 9.77 -20.55 -6.68
C ARG A 86 9.93 -19.20 -7.40
N PRO A 87 9.90 -19.19 -8.75
CA PRO A 87 9.84 -17.97 -9.53
C PRO A 87 8.68 -17.06 -9.10
N PHE A 88 8.85 -15.76 -9.31
CA PHE A 88 7.80 -14.77 -9.08
C PHE A 88 6.58 -15.05 -9.98
N GLU A 89 5.38 -14.98 -9.40
CA GLU A 89 4.11 -15.09 -10.13
C GLU A 89 3.34 -13.77 -9.97
N PRO A 90 3.24 -12.94 -11.04
CA PRO A 90 2.61 -11.62 -10.97
C PRO A 90 1.18 -11.63 -10.42
N ARG A 91 0.41 -12.71 -10.65
CA ARG A 91 -0.98 -12.84 -10.19
C ARG A 91 -1.11 -12.95 -8.67
N THR A 92 -0.01 -13.20 -7.96
CA THR A 92 0.01 -13.30 -6.49
C THR A 92 0.24 -11.95 -5.81
N VAL A 93 0.49 -10.88 -6.58
CA VAL A 93 0.56 -9.51 -6.07
C VAL A 93 -0.80 -9.11 -5.51
N ARG A 94 -0.81 -8.86 -4.19
CA ARG A 94 -2.04 -8.50 -3.47
C ARG A 94 -2.43 -7.05 -3.72
N MET A 95 -1.44 -6.19 -3.86
CA MET A 95 -1.63 -4.78 -4.11
C MET A 95 -0.50 -4.28 -5.01
N LYS A 96 -0.88 -3.55 -6.04
CA LYS A 96 0.00 -2.83 -6.97
C LYS A 96 -0.44 -1.38 -6.99
N SER A 97 0.52 -0.47 -6.93
CA SER A 97 0.32 0.97 -7.09
C SER A 97 1.31 1.49 -8.10
N GLU A 98 0.83 2.31 -9.02
CA GLU A 98 1.71 3.12 -9.86
C GLU A 98 2.47 4.14 -9.01
N LEU A 99 3.68 4.46 -9.45
CA LEU A 99 4.53 5.52 -8.91
C LEU A 99 4.62 6.62 -9.96
N ARG A 100 3.92 7.74 -9.73
CA ARG A 100 3.73 8.85 -10.71
C ARG A 100 3.92 10.23 -10.10
N GLY A 101 4.84 10.36 -9.15
CA GLY A 101 4.99 11.60 -8.38
C GLY A 101 6.33 12.27 -8.55
N VAL A 102 6.33 13.59 -8.39
CA VAL A 102 7.52 14.43 -8.53
C VAL A 102 8.49 14.18 -7.37
N GLY A 103 9.65 13.60 -7.68
CA GLY A 103 10.70 13.32 -6.70
C GLY A 103 11.63 12.21 -7.13
N ARG A 104 12.63 11.91 -6.30
CA ARG A 104 13.59 10.81 -6.51
C ARG A 104 13.50 9.71 -5.46
N VAL A 105 12.65 9.90 -4.45
CA VAL A 105 12.38 8.92 -3.41
C VAL A 105 10.88 8.78 -3.27
N ALA A 106 10.35 7.58 -3.49
CA ALA A 106 8.95 7.26 -3.23
C ALA A 106 8.81 6.42 -1.95
N LEU A 107 7.85 6.80 -1.11
CA LEU A 107 7.37 6.03 0.02
C LEU A 107 5.93 5.60 -0.33
N PRO A 108 5.74 4.45 -1.00
CA PRO A 108 4.45 4.05 -1.53
C PRO A 108 3.44 3.73 -0.42
N LEU A 109 3.90 3.07 0.64
CA LEU A 109 3.08 2.67 1.77
C LEU A 109 3.92 2.51 3.04
N VAL A 110 3.24 2.22 4.13
CA VAL A 110 3.83 1.79 5.39
C VAL A 110 3.08 0.58 5.90
N PHE A 111 3.83 -0.43 6.35
CA PHE A 111 3.27 -1.51 7.15
C PHE A 111 3.45 -1.18 8.63
N ARG A 112 2.37 -1.27 9.40
CA ARG A 112 2.38 -1.16 10.87
C ARG A 112 1.98 -2.49 11.49
N ARG A 113 2.69 -2.90 12.53
CA ARG A 113 2.31 -4.02 13.38
C ARG A 113 1.31 -3.53 14.43
N GLU A 114 0.13 -4.15 14.45
CA GLU A 114 -0.91 -3.92 15.45
C GLU A 114 -0.58 -4.67 16.76
N ASP A 115 -1.28 -4.34 17.84
CA ASP A 115 -1.06 -4.94 19.17
C ASP A 115 -1.33 -6.46 19.18
N ASP A 116 -2.20 -6.94 18.28
CA ASP A 116 -2.51 -8.36 18.10
C ASP A 116 -1.50 -9.10 17.20
N GLY A 117 -0.43 -8.42 16.76
CA GLY A 117 0.62 -8.97 15.91
C GLY A 117 0.29 -9.02 14.41
N ARG A 118 -0.92 -8.63 13.99
CA ARG A 118 -1.23 -8.50 12.55
C ARG A 118 -0.53 -7.28 11.96
N TRP A 119 -0.25 -7.36 10.67
CA TRP A 119 0.29 -6.24 9.90
C TRP A 119 -0.82 -5.54 9.12
N ARG A 120 -0.84 -4.21 9.19
CA ARG A 120 -1.71 -3.34 8.40
C ARG A 120 -0.86 -2.54 7.41
N ALA A 121 -1.25 -2.53 6.15
CA ALA A 121 -0.66 -1.67 5.12
C ALA A 121 -1.50 -0.40 4.94
N THR A 122 -0.86 0.76 4.94
CA THR A 122 -1.48 2.06 4.67
C THR A 122 -0.76 2.72 3.51
N GLY A 123 -1.49 3.03 2.44
CA GLY A 123 -0.96 3.78 1.30
C GLY A 123 -0.53 5.18 1.73
N LEU A 124 0.68 5.59 1.32
CA LEU A 124 1.25 6.90 1.62
C LEU A 124 1.32 7.76 0.35
N HIS A 125 1.76 7.19 -0.78
CA HIS A 125 2.01 7.90 -2.03
C HIS A 125 2.81 9.20 -1.85
N LEU A 126 3.83 9.17 -0.99
CA LEU A 126 4.69 10.32 -0.75
C LEU A 126 5.89 10.27 -1.67
N TYR A 127 6.20 11.42 -2.27
CA TYR A 127 7.36 11.60 -3.13
C TYR A 127 8.23 12.72 -2.56
N LEU A 128 9.49 12.41 -2.32
CA LEU A 128 10.47 13.33 -1.76
C LEU A 128 11.48 13.68 -2.85
N ARG A 129 11.91 14.94 -2.88
CA ARG A 129 12.87 15.46 -3.90
C ARG A 129 14.26 14.79 -3.83
N GLY A 130 14.61 14.15 -2.70
CA GLY A 130 15.96 13.66 -2.40
C GLY A 130 16.87 14.81 -1.95
N ILE A 131 17.75 14.58 -0.97
CA ILE A 131 18.73 15.59 -0.51
C ILE A 131 20.15 15.07 -0.79
N SER A 132 20.84 15.74 -1.72
CA SER A 132 22.30 15.86 -1.89
C SER A 132 23.18 14.60 -1.93
N SER A 133 23.66 14.31 -3.14
CA SER A 133 24.94 13.65 -3.51
C SER A 133 25.16 12.16 -3.23
N ALA A 134 24.35 11.52 -2.39
CA ALA A 134 24.14 10.08 -2.40
C ALA A 134 22.84 9.84 -1.64
N ASN A 135 21.83 9.21 -2.26
CA ASN A 135 20.58 8.84 -1.59
C ASN A 135 20.84 7.70 -0.59
N ARG A 136 21.64 7.97 0.44
CA ARG A 136 21.96 7.06 1.52
C ARG A 136 20.79 7.07 2.50
N VAL A 137 20.38 5.87 2.91
CA VAL A 137 19.22 5.68 3.78
C VAL A 137 19.49 6.29 5.16
N GLU A 138 20.75 6.26 5.60
CA GLU A 138 21.15 6.73 6.92
C GLU A 138 20.88 8.23 7.13
N ASP A 139 21.10 9.05 6.09
CA ASP A 139 20.92 10.51 6.18
C ASP A 139 19.44 10.94 6.09
N ASN A 140 18.57 10.08 5.51
CA ASN A 140 17.14 10.36 5.32
C ASN A 140 16.23 9.73 6.39
N GLN A 141 16.72 8.76 7.18
CA GLN A 141 15.90 7.91 8.04
C GLN A 141 15.16 8.68 9.15
N ALA A 142 15.80 9.69 9.76
CA ALA A 142 15.21 10.46 10.85
C ALA A 142 14.04 11.35 10.37
N SER A 143 14.21 12.03 9.22
CA SER A 143 13.17 12.89 8.63
C SER A 143 12.01 12.07 8.08
N VAL A 144 12.29 10.95 7.41
CA VAL A 144 11.26 10.05 6.86
C VAL A 144 10.45 9.39 7.98
N SER A 145 11.11 8.85 9.01
CA SER A 145 10.41 8.19 10.12
C SER A 145 9.48 9.14 10.88
N THR A 146 9.86 10.41 11.03
CA THR A 146 9.01 11.43 11.67
C THR A 146 7.76 11.72 10.84
N VAL A 147 7.92 11.93 9.52
CA VAL A 147 6.79 12.19 8.62
C VAL A 147 5.85 10.99 8.56
N VAL A 148 6.40 9.78 8.40
CA VAL A 148 5.60 8.56 8.33
C VAL A 148 4.89 8.30 9.65
N ARG A 149 5.57 8.45 10.79
CA ARG A 149 4.94 8.30 12.11
C ARG A 149 3.78 9.27 12.28
N ALA A 150 3.98 10.55 11.96
CA ALA A 150 2.92 11.56 12.04
C ALA A 150 1.71 11.24 11.15
N LEU A 151 1.93 10.59 10.00
CA LEU A 151 0.85 10.17 9.10
C LEU A 151 0.12 8.92 9.58
N VAL A 152 0.82 7.97 10.19
CA VAL A 152 0.22 6.72 10.66
C VAL A 152 -0.46 6.88 12.01
N GLU A 153 0.03 7.78 12.87
CA GLU A 153 -0.60 8.12 14.14
C GLU A 153 -1.86 8.98 13.95
N ARG A 154 -2.07 9.54 12.76
CA ARG A 154 -3.33 10.20 12.41
C ARG A 154 -4.42 9.15 12.16
N GLU A 155 -5.53 9.28 12.87
CA GLU A 155 -6.76 8.63 12.45
C GLU A 155 -7.20 9.25 11.13
N LEU A 156 -7.03 8.49 10.04
CA LEU A 156 -7.55 8.87 8.74
C LEU A 156 -9.07 9.00 8.83
N LEU A 157 -9.61 10.06 8.23
CA LEU A 157 -11.05 10.24 8.07
C LEU A 157 -11.64 9.00 7.40
N THR A 158 -12.44 8.25 8.15
CA THR A 158 -13.15 7.09 7.61
C THR A 158 -14.55 7.50 7.18
N VAL A 159 -15.12 6.80 6.19
CA VAL A 159 -16.53 6.98 5.82
C VAL A 159 -17.45 6.80 7.04
N ARG A 160 -17.13 5.83 7.92
CA ARG A 160 -17.84 5.63 9.20
C ARG A 160 -17.78 6.85 10.12
N TYR A 161 -16.60 7.46 10.26
CA TYR A 161 -16.43 8.64 11.09
C TYR A 161 -17.23 9.83 10.54
N LEU A 162 -17.16 10.07 9.23
CA LEU A 162 -17.95 11.10 8.55
C LEU A 162 -19.45 10.86 8.71
N ILE A 163 -19.91 9.62 8.51
CA ILE A 163 -21.30 9.22 8.75
C ILE A 163 -21.70 9.54 10.20
N GLY A 164 -20.89 9.14 11.18
CA GLY A 164 -21.16 9.38 12.61
C GLY A 164 -21.34 10.87 12.92
N LEU A 165 -20.53 11.74 12.31
CA LEU A 165 -20.68 13.20 12.44
C LEU A 165 -21.96 13.74 11.78
N MET A 166 -22.46 13.10 10.72
CA MET A 166 -23.62 13.54 9.95
C MET A 166 -24.94 12.90 10.39
N SER A 167 -24.89 11.85 11.22
CA SER A 167 -26.04 11.02 11.60
C SER A 167 -27.08 11.77 12.45
N ASP A 168 -26.68 12.84 13.15
CA ASP A 168 -27.57 13.62 14.02
C ASP A 168 -28.59 14.48 13.26
N GLY A 169 -28.52 14.56 11.91
CA GLY A 169 -29.24 15.58 11.14
C GLY A 169 -30.26 15.14 10.09
N ALA A 170 -30.14 13.97 9.44
CA ALA A 170 -30.97 13.75 8.22
C ALA A 170 -31.26 12.31 7.78
N THR A 171 -30.39 11.32 8.05
CA THR A 171 -30.53 9.96 7.48
C THR A 171 -30.12 8.91 8.51
N ALA A 172 -31.01 7.93 8.78
CA ALA A 172 -30.68 6.78 9.62
C ALA A 172 -29.58 5.95 8.96
N VAL A 173 -28.52 5.64 9.72
CA VAL A 173 -27.42 4.78 9.24
C VAL A 173 -27.22 3.62 10.19
N ASP A 174 -27.40 2.42 9.66
CA ASP A 174 -27.23 1.17 10.41
C ASP A 174 -25.92 0.48 10.02
N LEU A 175 -25.19 0.00 11.02
CA LEU A 175 -24.05 -0.88 10.79
C LEU A 175 -24.56 -2.27 10.41
N TRP A 176 -24.43 -2.63 9.14
CA TRP A 176 -24.69 -3.98 8.68
C TRP A 176 -23.46 -4.87 8.84
N ALA A 177 -23.55 -5.89 9.70
CA ALA A 177 -22.47 -6.83 10.03
C ALA A 177 -22.77 -8.26 9.53
N GLY A 178 -23.31 -8.38 8.31
CA GLY A 178 -23.63 -9.68 7.69
C GLY A 178 -24.94 -10.33 8.18
N GLY A 179 -25.87 -9.54 8.73
CA GLY A 179 -27.22 -10.00 9.08
C GLY A 179 -28.16 -10.06 7.87
N PRO A 180 -29.46 -10.32 8.07
CA PRO A 180 -30.45 -10.21 7.00
C PRO A 180 -30.40 -8.82 6.37
N VAL A 181 -30.49 -8.76 5.04
CA VAL A 181 -30.57 -7.50 4.31
C VAL A 181 -31.99 -6.91 4.42
N PRO A 182 -32.15 -5.58 4.48
CA PRO A 182 -33.47 -4.96 4.47
C PRO A 182 -34.24 -5.29 3.18
N ASP A 183 -35.56 -5.50 3.32
CA ASP A 183 -36.47 -5.72 2.19
C ASP A 183 -36.75 -4.42 1.41
N GLU A 184 -36.43 -3.26 1.98
CA GLU A 184 -36.62 -1.95 1.37
C GLU A 184 -35.35 -1.44 0.65
N PRO A 185 -35.49 -0.52 -0.33
CA PRO A 185 -34.33 0.10 -0.97
C PRO A 185 -33.44 0.86 0.03
N VAL A 186 -32.14 0.56 0.02
CA VAL A 186 -31.15 1.25 0.85
C VAL A 186 -29.99 1.82 0.03
N THR A 187 -29.20 2.70 0.64
CA THR A 187 -27.85 3.00 0.12
C THR A 187 -26.84 2.14 0.88
N TYR A 188 -26.35 1.09 0.23
CA TYR A 188 -25.33 0.22 0.78
C TYR A 188 -23.93 0.72 0.43
N ILE A 189 -23.07 0.85 1.44
CA ILE A 189 -21.64 1.17 1.30
C ILE A 189 -20.84 0.04 1.93
N GLY A 190 -20.06 -0.71 1.13
CA GLY A 190 -19.30 -1.85 1.63
C GLY A 190 -18.20 -2.30 0.68
N LEU A 191 -17.52 -3.40 0.98
CA LEU A 191 -16.47 -3.93 0.11
C LEU A 191 -17.06 -4.72 -1.06
N GLU A 192 -18.06 -5.55 -0.77
CA GLU A 192 -18.73 -6.44 -1.72
C GLU A 192 -20.24 -6.26 -1.61
N ARG A 193 -20.96 -6.52 -2.71
CA ARG A 193 -22.42 -6.44 -2.76
C ARG A 193 -23.03 -7.65 -2.02
N PRO A 194 -23.95 -7.43 -1.05
CA PRO A 194 -24.68 -8.52 -0.41
C PRO A 194 -25.59 -9.26 -1.40
N GLU A 195 -25.68 -10.58 -1.25
CA GLU A 195 -26.71 -11.38 -1.90
C GLU A 195 -28.10 -10.93 -1.44
N CYS A 196 -29.10 -11.04 -2.32
CA CYS A 196 -30.50 -10.71 -2.04
C CYS A 196 -30.81 -9.24 -1.68
N LEU A 197 -29.87 -8.29 -1.83
CA LEU A 197 -30.15 -6.88 -1.60
C LEU A 197 -31.25 -6.36 -2.54
N HIS A 198 -32.21 -5.60 -2.02
CA HIS A 198 -33.35 -5.10 -2.79
C HIS A 198 -32.90 -4.42 -4.10
N PRO A 199 -33.51 -4.71 -5.27
CA PRO A 199 -33.04 -4.23 -6.58
C PRO A 199 -33.00 -2.70 -6.73
N GLY A 200 -33.87 -1.99 -6.02
CA GLY A 200 -33.89 -0.52 -5.98
C GLY A 200 -32.79 0.12 -5.14
N SER A 201 -31.94 -0.68 -4.48
CA SER A 201 -30.87 -0.16 -3.61
C SER A 201 -29.72 0.44 -4.42
N ARG A 202 -29.20 1.58 -3.94
CA ARG A 202 -27.94 2.13 -4.43
C ARG A 202 -26.80 1.36 -3.77
N VAL A 203 -25.85 0.86 -4.57
CA VAL A 203 -24.72 0.07 -4.10
C VAL A 203 -23.44 0.81 -4.42
N VAL A 204 -22.68 1.14 -3.39
CA VAL A 204 -21.33 1.69 -3.50
C VAL A 204 -20.35 0.67 -2.92
N THR A 205 -19.45 0.20 -3.77
CA THR A 205 -18.37 -0.74 -3.44
C THR A 205 -17.02 -0.15 -3.83
N LEU A 206 -15.95 -0.93 -3.70
CA LEU A 206 -14.62 -0.53 -4.18
C LEU A 206 -14.63 -0.19 -5.68
N GLU A 207 -15.46 -0.85 -6.48
CA GLU A 207 -15.52 -0.68 -7.94
C GLU A 207 -16.01 0.72 -8.36
N ASN A 208 -16.82 1.35 -7.54
CA ASN A 208 -17.47 2.62 -7.83
C ASN A 208 -17.41 3.60 -6.65
N LEU A 209 -16.37 3.49 -5.82
CA LEU A 209 -16.21 4.30 -4.60
C LEU A 209 -16.20 5.81 -4.89
N ARG A 210 -15.73 6.20 -6.08
CA ARG A 210 -15.75 7.59 -6.57
C ARG A 210 -17.14 8.21 -6.61
N ASP A 211 -18.19 7.40 -6.72
CA ASP A 211 -19.58 7.87 -6.78
C ASP A 211 -20.04 8.52 -5.46
N LEU A 212 -19.26 8.40 -4.38
CA LEU A 212 -19.48 9.11 -3.12
C LEU A 212 -19.05 10.57 -3.16
N ILE A 213 -18.20 10.96 -4.11
CA ILE A 213 -17.69 12.33 -4.22
C ILE A 213 -18.64 13.10 -5.15
N PRO A 214 -19.31 14.16 -4.66
CA PRO A 214 -20.09 15.04 -5.53
C PRO A 214 -19.19 15.64 -6.63
N GLY A 215 -19.68 15.64 -7.87
CA GLY A 215 -19.01 16.30 -9.00
C GLY A 215 -19.00 17.81 -8.90
#